data_AF-A0A528H1R0-F1
#
_entry.id   AF-A0A528H1R0-F1
#
_cell.length_a   1.000
_cell.length_b   1.000
_cell.length_c   1.000
_cell.angle_alpha   90.00
_cell.angle_beta   90.00
_cell.angle_gamma   90.00
#
_symmetry.space_group_name_H-M   'P 1'
#
loop_
_entity.id
_entity.type
_entity.pdbx_description
1 polymer ?
#
loop_
_entity_poly.entity_id
_entity_poly.type
_entity_poly.pdbx_seq_one_letter_code
_entity_poly.pdbx_strand_id
1 'polypeptide(L)'
;TVIGTLAVKGGVRRGRDIERQIAIDHGALRFQPLVRPGWGRQGISYGPFQREAGLVLLVSITNGHNTSQGSPLPEDLARRVYRWLRGPGIDPWPGRLVSLMRAPRKRLTLRRFWWWTLSTSRTYRGSNIDENLAVGWFPSEAPINPVEEGCG
;
A
#
# COMPACT_ATOMS: atom_id res chain seq x y z
N THR A 1 13.33 -13.38 -4.51
CA THR A 1 13.57 -11.97 -4.87
C THR A 1 13.02 -11.76 -6.27
N VAL A 2 12.11 -10.80 -6.49
CA VAL A 2 11.42 -10.64 -7.78
C VAL A 2 12.20 -9.73 -8.75
N ILE A 3 12.83 -8.68 -8.23
CA ILE A 3 13.73 -7.82 -9.00
C ILE A 3 14.95 -8.64 -9.44
N GLY A 4 15.37 -8.45 -10.69
CA GLY A 4 16.45 -9.20 -11.35
C GLY A 4 15.99 -10.49 -12.04
N THR A 5 14.72 -10.90 -11.90
CA THR A 5 14.19 -12.10 -12.56
C THR A 5 13.60 -11.79 -13.93
N LEU A 6 13.52 -12.79 -14.80
CA LEU A 6 12.90 -12.64 -16.12
C LEU A 6 11.37 -12.66 -16.02
N ALA A 7 10.73 -11.74 -16.74
CA ALA A 7 9.30 -11.76 -17.01
C ALA A 7 8.93 -12.96 -17.90
N VAL A 8 7.64 -13.26 -18.00
CA VAL A 8 7.12 -14.39 -18.81
C VAL A 8 7.62 -14.32 -20.25
N LYS A 9 7.75 -13.11 -20.81
CA LYS A 9 8.28 -12.86 -22.17
C LYS A 9 9.80 -12.59 -22.22
N GLY A 10 10.54 -12.91 -21.16
CA GLY A 10 12.01 -12.81 -21.12
C GLY A 10 12.58 -11.44 -20.75
N GLY A 11 11.77 -10.38 -20.61
CA GLY A 11 12.27 -9.08 -20.16
C GLY A 11 12.73 -9.10 -18.69
N VAL A 12 13.92 -8.57 -18.38
CA VAL A 12 14.41 -8.49 -17.00
C VAL A 12 13.51 -7.53 -16.20
N ARG A 13 12.99 -8.01 -15.06
CA ARG A 13 12.27 -7.18 -14.09
C ARG A 13 13.27 -6.31 -13.35
N ARG A 14 13.29 -5.02 -13.65
CA ARG A 14 14.10 -4.03 -12.96
C ARG A 14 13.26 -3.24 -11.97
N GLY A 15 13.86 -2.34 -11.20
CA GLY A 15 13.16 -1.55 -10.19
C GLY A 15 13.66 -1.78 -8.78
N ARG A 16 12.80 -1.47 -7.80
CA ARG A 16 13.20 -1.33 -6.41
C ARG A 16 12.17 -1.97 -5.49
N ASP A 17 12.63 -2.69 -4.49
CA ASP A 17 11.79 -3.30 -3.46
C ASP A 17 12.50 -3.23 -2.10
N ILE A 18 12.41 -2.07 -1.44
CA ILE A 18 13.10 -1.81 -0.17
C ILE A 18 12.52 -2.69 0.95
N GLU A 19 11.21 -2.86 0.96
CA GLU A 19 10.46 -3.53 2.05
C GLU A 19 10.18 -5.01 1.77
N ARG A 20 10.70 -5.55 0.65
CA ARG A 20 10.52 -6.94 0.20
C ARG A 20 9.04 -7.32 0.08
N GLN A 21 8.26 -6.41 -0.49
CA GLN A 21 6.80 -6.51 -0.62
C GLN A 21 6.36 -6.94 -2.03
N ILE A 22 7.30 -7.18 -2.96
CA ILE A 22 7.00 -7.69 -4.30
C ILE A 22 7.13 -9.21 -4.32
N ALA A 23 6.10 -9.90 -4.77
CA ALA A 23 6.07 -11.35 -4.92
C ALA A 23 5.48 -11.77 -6.26
N ILE A 24 5.74 -13.02 -6.65
CA ILE A 24 5.03 -13.68 -7.75
C ILE A 24 4.19 -14.78 -7.12
N ASP A 25 2.88 -14.77 -7.38
CA ASP A 25 1.94 -15.74 -6.84
C ASP A 25 0.94 -16.14 -7.94
N HIS A 26 0.83 -17.44 -8.19
CA HIS A 26 0.06 -18.02 -9.30
C HIS A 26 0.39 -17.40 -10.67
N GLY A 27 1.67 -17.12 -10.93
CA GLY A 27 2.13 -16.50 -12.19
C GLY A 27 1.82 -15.00 -12.31
N ALA A 28 1.11 -14.42 -11.35
CA ALA A 28 0.82 -12.99 -11.30
C ALA A 28 1.85 -12.25 -10.44
N LEU A 29 2.27 -11.08 -10.90
CA LEU A 29 3.07 -10.15 -10.12
C LEU A 29 2.18 -9.48 -9.06
N ARG A 30 2.58 -9.55 -7.79
CA ARG A 30 1.82 -8.98 -6.67
C ARG A 30 2.65 -7.95 -5.93
N PHE A 31 2.03 -6.81 -5.65
CA PHE A 31 2.55 -5.76 -4.80
C PHE A 31 1.77 -5.82 -3.49
N GLN A 32 2.45 -6.17 -2.40
CA GLN A 32 1.86 -6.00 -1.07
C GLN A 32 1.94 -4.52 -0.66
N PRO A 33 0.96 -4.02 0.11
CA PRO A 33 0.99 -2.65 0.61
C PRO A 33 2.27 -2.35 1.38
N LEU A 34 2.83 -1.16 1.14
CA LEU A 34 3.98 -0.67 1.88
C LEU A 34 3.65 -0.50 3.37
N VAL A 35 4.60 -0.85 4.23
CA VAL A 35 4.54 -0.60 5.68
C VAL A 35 4.72 0.90 5.95
N ARG A 36 5.56 1.58 5.16
CA ARG A 36 5.74 3.04 5.19
C ARG A 36 5.32 3.66 3.86
N PRO A 37 4.34 4.58 3.84
CA PRO A 37 3.94 5.26 2.62
C PRO A 37 5.11 6.08 2.06
N GLY A 38 5.23 6.12 0.73
CA GLY A 38 6.28 6.86 0.05
C GLY A 38 6.56 6.36 -1.37
N TRP A 39 6.85 7.29 -2.28
CA TRP A 39 7.35 7.00 -3.62
C TRP A 39 8.78 6.45 -3.60
N GLY A 40 9.19 5.81 -4.70
CA GLY A 40 10.55 5.26 -4.86
C GLY A 40 10.91 4.10 -3.91
N ARG A 41 9.95 3.56 -3.16
CA ARG A 41 10.17 2.46 -2.19
C ARG A 41 9.92 1.08 -2.79
N GLN A 42 8.94 1.00 -3.68
CA GLN A 42 8.51 -0.21 -4.36
C GLN A 42 8.10 0.16 -5.78
N GLY A 43 8.60 -0.58 -6.76
CA GLY A 43 8.30 -0.32 -8.17
C GLY A 43 8.95 -1.36 -9.06
N ILE A 44 8.35 -1.55 -10.23
CA ILE A 44 8.90 -2.41 -11.28
C ILE A 44 9.03 -1.61 -12.57
N SER A 45 10.10 -1.86 -13.29
CA SER A 45 10.36 -1.26 -14.59
C SER A 45 10.83 -2.31 -15.59
N TYR A 46 10.53 -2.04 -16.85
CA TYR A 46 10.95 -2.83 -18.00
C TYR A 46 11.65 -1.89 -18.98
N GLY A 47 12.67 -2.40 -19.66
CA GLY A 47 13.44 -1.63 -20.64
C GLY A 47 14.96 -1.79 -20.46
N PRO A 48 15.76 -0.87 -21.03
CA PRO A 48 15.37 0.42 -21.62
C PRO A 48 14.57 0.28 -22.93
N PHE A 49 13.65 1.21 -23.17
CA PHE A 49 12.91 1.33 -24.43
C PHE A 49 13.20 2.69 -25.05
N GLN A 50 13.43 2.74 -26.36
CA GLN A 50 13.52 3.99 -27.10
C GLN A 50 12.11 4.53 -27.35
N ARG A 51 11.91 5.83 -27.15
CA ARG A 51 10.61 6.47 -27.32
C ARG A 51 10.38 6.73 -28.80
N GLU A 52 9.53 5.91 -29.40
CA GLU A 52 9.18 6.00 -30.82
C GLU A 52 7.68 6.26 -30.99
N ALA A 53 7.31 6.96 -32.06
CA ALA A 53 5.91 7.17 -32.40
C ALA A 53 5.23 5.82 -32.69
N GLY A 54 4.15 5.52 -31.97
CA GLY A 54 3.40 4.25 -32.09
C GLY A 54 3.69 3.23 -30.99
N LEU A 55 4.69 3.45 -30.12
CA LEU A 55 4.90 2.59 -28.95
C LEU A 55 3.86 2.88 -27.87
N VAL A 56 3.07 1.86 -27.48
CA VAL A 56 2.01 1.98 -26.47
C VAL A 56 2.31 1.07 -25.28
N LEU A 57 2.23 1.62 -24.07
CA LEU A 57 2.26 0.85 -22.83
C LEU A 57 0.82 0.51 -22.42
N LEU A 58 0.52 -0.79 -22.31
CA LEU A 58 -0.74 -1.27 -21.75
C LEU A 58 -0.48 -1.95 -20.41
N VAL A 59 -1.10 -1.43 -19.35
CA VAL A 59 -1.03 -2.04 -18.01
C VAL A 59 -2.43 -2.34 -17.54
N SER A 60 -2.68 -3.63 -17.24
CA SER A 60 -3.90 -4.06 -16.56
C SER A 60 -3.62 -4.18 -15.07
N ILE A 61 -4.30 -3.37 -14.27
CA ILE A 61 -4.18 -3.36 -12.82
C ILE A 61 -5.46 -3.94 -12.26
N THR A 62 -5.38 -5.14 -11.70
CA THR A 62 -6.50 -5.72 -10.97
C THR A 62 -6.49 -5.17 -9.55
N ASN A 63 -7.53 -4.40 -9.21
CA ASN A 63 -7.62 -3.68 -7.95
C ASN A 63 -7.86 -4.65 -6.78
N GLY A 64 -6.80 -5.20 -6.23
CA GLY A 64 -6.83 -6.02 -5.02
C GLY A 64 -6.90 -5.16 -3.76
N HIS A 65 -7.95 -4.36 -3.61
CA HIS A 65 -8.20 -3.50 -2.45
C HIS A 65 -7.05 -2.51 -2.14
N ASN A 66 -6.79 -1.61 -3.10
CA ASN A 66 -5.79 -0.54 -2.97
C ASN A 66 -6.34 0.67 -2.19
N THR A 67 -6.57 0.52 -0.88
CA THR A 67 -6.83 1.65 0.04
C THR A 67 -5.63 1.90 0.95
N SER A 68 -4.45 2.08 0.36
CA SER A 68 -3.28 2.62 1.06
C SER A 68 -3.19 4.13 0.82
N GLN A 69 -4.22 4.87 1.20
CA GLN A 69 -4.10 6.32 1.27
C GLN A 69 -3.25 6.66 2.49
N GLY A 70 -2.13 7.34 2.26
CA GLY A 70 -1.30 7.90 3.33
C GLY A 70 -1.86 9.24 3.78
N SER A 71 -3.10 9.26 4.26
CA SER A 71 -3.70 10.48 4.82
C SER A 71 -3.72 10.40 6.33
N PRO A 72 -3.46 11.52 7.04
CA PRO A 72 -3.79 11.59 8.45
C PRO A 72 -5.29 11.39 8.57
N LEU A 73 -5.69 10.27 9.17
CA LEU A 73 -7.10 10.01 9.46
C LEU A 73 -7.62 11.17 10.31
N PRO A 74 -8.59 11.97 9.82
CA PRO A 74 -9.03 13.21 10.48
C PRO A 74 -9.80 12.95 11.77
N GLU A 75 -10.13 11.69 12.05
CA GLU A 75 -10.90 11.29 13.21
C GLU A 75 -10.03 11.07 14.44
N ASP A 76 -10.40 11.76 15.52
CA ASP A 76 -9.89 11.54 16.87
C ASP A 76 -9.96 10.06 17.27
N LEU A 77 -8.92 9.60 17.97
CA LEU A 77 -8.83 8.23 18.46
C LEU A 77 -10.06 7.80 19.28
N ALA A 78 -10.63 8.73 20.07
CA ALA A 78 -11.84 8.51 20.84
C ALA A 78 -13.04 8.12 19.96
N ARG A 79 -13.19 8.77 18.80
CA ARG A 79 -14.27 8.50 17.85
C ARG A 79 -14.11 7.11 17.20
N ARG A 80 -12.88 6.67 16.94
CA ARG A 80 -12.59 5.33 16.42
C ARG A 80 -12.90 4.24 17.43
N VAL A 81 -12.50 4.45 18.69
CA VAL A 81 -12.83 3.51 19.78
C VAL A 81 -14.34 3.42 19.97
N TYR A 82 -15.05 4.56 19.96
CA TYR A 82 -16.50 4.60 20.05
C TYR A 82 -17.19 3.85 18.90
N ARG A 83 -16.79 4.08 17.65
CA ARG A 83 -17.35 3.35 16.49
C ARG A 83 -17.05 1.86 16.53
N TRP A 84 -15.85 1.47 16.97
CA TRP A 84 -15.50 0.07 17.16
C TRP A 84 -16.36 -0.61 18.23
N LEU A 85 -16.60 0.09 19.34
CA LEU A 85 -17.50 -0.35 20.41
C LEU A 85 -18.93 -0.52 19.91
N ARG A 86 -19.43 0.47 19.14
CA ARG A 86 -20.79 0.47 18.59
C ARG A 86 -21.01 -0.65 17.57
N GLY A 87 -19.98 -0.98 16.79
CA GLY A 87 -20.04 -2.04 15.80
C GLY A 87 -21.08 -1.82 14.69
N PRO A 88 -21.28 -2.80 13.79
CA PRO A 88 -22.28 -2.75 12.73
C PRO A 88 -23.74 -2.88 13.23
N GLY A 89 -24.02 -2.61 14.51
CA GLY A 89 -25.37 -2.75 15.09
C GLY A 89 -25.84 -4.18 15.34
N ILE A 90 -25.04 -5.19 14.95
CA ILE A 90 -25.35 -6.62 15.11
C ILE A 90 -25.03 -7.12 16.53
N ASP A 91 -24.04 -6.52 17.20
CA ASP A 91 -23.67 -6.85 18.58
C ASP A 91 -23.88 -5.64 19.51
N PRO A 92 -24.50 -5.81 20.70
CA PRO A 92 -24.55 -4.75 21.69
C PRO A 92 -23.15 -4.44 22.25
N TRP A 93 -22.84 -3.16 22.39
CA TRP A 93 -21.52 -2.66 22.84
C TRP A 93 -20.98 -3.28 24.15
N PRO A 94 -21.80 -3.64 25.17
CA PRO A 94 -21.28 -4.27 26.39
C PRO A 94 -20.76 -5.68 26.11
N GLY A 95 -21.42 -6.41 25.20
CA GLY A 95 -21.03 -7.76 24.79
C GLY A 95 -19.66 -7.79 24.12
N ARG A 96 -19.28 -6.72 23.40
CA ARG A 96 -17.95 -6.58 22.79
C ARG A 96 -16.83 -6.31 23.78
N LEU A 97 -17.09 -5.56 24.85
CA LEU A 97 -16.11 -5.37 25.93
C LEU A 97 -15.88 -6.69 26.67
N VAL A 98 -16.97 -7.41 26.97
CA VAL A 98 -16.88 -8.73 27.61
C VAL A 98 -16.17 -9.74 26.71
N SER A 99 -16.45 -9.74 25.40
CA SER A 99 -15.78 -10.64 24.46
C SER A 99 -14.30 -10.29 24.29
N LEU A 100 -13.92 -9.01 24.31
CA LEU A 100 -12.52 -8.59 24.33
C LEU A 100 -11.79 -9.06 25.59
N MET A 101 -12.45 -8.97 26.75
CA MET A 101 -11.89 -9.41 28.03
C MET A 101 -11.75 -10.94 28.11
N ARG A 102 -12.68 -11.69 27.50
CA ARG A 102 -12.67 -13.15 27.45
C ARG A 102 -11.88 -13.73 26.26
N ALA A 103 -11.48 -12.92 25.29
CA ALA A 103 -10.78 -13.40 24.10
C ALA A 103 -9.38 -13.93 24.44
N PRO A 104 -9.02 -15.14 23.97
CA PRO A 104 -7.69 -15.71 24.21
C PRO A 104 -6.57 -15.00 23.42
N ARG A 105 -6.91 -14.25 22.37
CA ARG A 105 -5.95 -13.56 21.49
C ARG A 105 -6.11 -12.03 21.50
N LYS A 106 -6.02 -11.40 22.69
CA LYS A 106 -6.09 -9.93 22.90
C LYS A 106 -5.01 -9.14 22.15
N ARG A 107 -3.90 -9.79 21.77
CA ARG A 107 -2.74 -9.16 21.13
C ARG A 107 -3.07 -8.53 19.78
N LEU A 108 -4.01 -9.10 19.02
CA LEU A 108 -4.40 -8.57 17.70
C LEU A 108 -5.22 -7.29 17.81
N THR A 109 -6.17 -7.24 18.76
CA THR A 109 -6.97 -6.04 19.02
C THR A 109 -6.13 -4.94 19.65
N LEU A 110 -5.26 -5.27 20.60
CA LEU A 110 -4.28 -4.32 21.16
C LEU A 110 -3.34 -3.75 20.08
N ARG A 111 -2.83 -4.61 19.18
CA ARG A 111 -2.01 -4.17 18.04
C ARG A 111 -2.78 -3.22 17.12
N ARG A 112 -4.07 -3.49 16.87
CA ARG A 112 -4.94 -2.58 16.10
C ARG A 112 -5.11 -1.21 16.79
N PHE A 113 -5.37 -1.19 18.10
CA PHE A 113 -5.46 0.07 18.85
C PHE A 113 -4.14 0.85 18.87
N TRP A 114 -3.02 0.14 19.00
CA TRP A 114 -1.68 0.74 18.94
C TRP A 114 -1.34 1.28 17.54
N TRP A 115 -1.78 0.63 16.47
CA TRP A 115 -1.68 1.20 15.13
C TRP A 115 -2.56 2.44 14.95
N TRP A 116 -3.70 2.54 15.64
CA TRP A 116 -4.53 3.75 15.62
C TRP A 116 -3.88 4.93 16.34
N THR A 117 -3.19 4.71 17.47
CA THR A 117 -2.44 5.77 18.16
C THR A 117 -1.30 6.29 17.29
N LEU A 118 -0.61 5.41 16.57
CA LEU A 118 0.48 5.78 15.66
C LEU A 118 0.01 6.43 14.35
N SER A 119 -1.22 6.19 13.92
CA SER A 119 -1.84 6.76 12.72
C SER A 119 -2.78 7.94 13.03
N THR A 120 -2.65 8.55 14.20
CA THR A 120 -3.38 9.77 14.56
C THR A 120 -2.66 10.98 13.92
N SER A 121 -3.42 11.96 13.45
CA SER A 121 -2.90 13.16 12.75
C SER A 121 -1.76 13.89 13.48
N ARG A 122 -1.73 13.82 14.82
CA ARG A 122 -0.65 14.39 15.67
C ARG A 122 0.70 13.68 15.56
N THR A 123 0.71 12.39 15.25
CA THR A 123 1.91 11.54 15.19
C THR A 123 2.32 11.17 13.76
N TYR A 124 1.40 11.32 12.80
CA TYR A 124 1.70 11.11 11.39
C TYR A 124 2.56 12.24 10.84
N ARG A 125 3.83 11.94 10.53
CA ARG A 125 4.80 12.87 9.91
C ARG A 125 5.04 12.58 8.42
N GLY A 126 4.25 11.70 7.81
CA GLY A 126 4.37 11.38 6.38
C GLY A 126 3.85 12.53 5.52
N SER A 127 4.43 12.69 4.33
CA SER A 127 3.82 13.53 3.29
C SER A 127 2.45 12.95 2.93
N ASN A 128 1.46 13.82 2.71
CA ASN A 128 0.18 13.37 2.21
C ASN A 128 0.39 12.87 0.78
N ILE A 129 0.08 11.60 0.56
CA ILE A 129 0.19 10.97 -0.75
C ILE A 129 -1.22 10.59 -1.15
N ASP A 130 -1.81 11.40 -2.02
CA ASP A 130 -3.18 11.22 -2.51
C ASP A 130 -3.27 10.16 -3.62
N GLU A 131 -2.13 9.78 -4.20
CA GLU A 131 -2.01 8.76 -5.24
C GLU A 131 -1.13 7.60 -4.79
N ASN A 132 -1.62 6.36 -4.92
CA ASN A 132 -0.92 5.17 -4.42
C ASN A 132 -0.17 4.39 -5.51
N LEU A 133 -0.31 4.79 -6.77
CA LEU A 133 0.27 4.07 -7.90
C LEU A 133 0.53 5.04 -9.05
N ALA A 134 1.74 4.98 -9.59
CA ALA A 134 2.10 5.67 -10.82
C ALA A 134 2.50 4.63 -11.88
N VAL A 135 1.96 4.80 -13.09
CA VAL A 135 2.27 3.97 -14.26
C VAL A 135 2.52 4.88 -15.43
N GLY A 136 3.63 4.67 -16.13
CA GLY A 136 4.01 5.50 -17.26
C GLY A 136 5.45 5.25 -17.69
N TRP A 137 5.95 6.17 -18.50
CA TRP A 137 7.35 6.19 -18.92
C TRP A 137 8.14 7.10 -17.99
N PHE A 138 9.21 6.55 -17.42
CA PHE A 138 10.08 7.27 -16.48
C PHE A 138 11.54 7.15 -16.92
N PRO A 139 12.37 8.17 -16.64
CA PRO A 139 13.80 8.12 -16.92
C PRO A 139 14.57 7.19 -15.98
N SER A 140 13.99 6.88 -14.81
CA SER A 140 14.59 6.05 -13.77
C SER A 140 13.75 4.81 -13.47
N GLU A 141 14.39 3.74 -12.99
CA GLU A 141 13.72 2.47 -12.68
C GLU A 141 12.77 2.56 -11.48
N ALA A 142 12.96 3.56 -10.61
CA ALA A 142 12.15 3.83 -9.43
C ALA A 142 12.20 5.34 -9.12
N PRO A 143 11.34 6.17 -9.76
CA PRO A 143 11.33 7.61 -9.56
C PRO A 143 11.04 7.98 -8.11
N ILE A 144 11.70 9.05 -7.64
CA ILE A 144 11.49 9.57 -6.29
C ILE A 144 10.19 10.36 -6.26
N ASN A 145 9.85 11.05 -7.36
CA ASN A 145 8.58 11.72 -7.53
C ASN A 145 7.99 11.43 -8.93
N PRO A 146 7.17 10.38 -9.08
CA PRO A 146 6.62 10.03 -10.38
C PRO A 146 5.66 11.09 -10.95
N VAL A 147 5.10 11.96 -10.11
CA VAL A 147 4.20 13.06 -10.55
C VAL A 147 4.98 14.11 -11.35
N GLU A 148 6.26 14.30 -11.04
CA GLU A 148 7.14 15.28 -11.72
C GLU A 148 8.04 14.63 -12.77
N GLU A 149 8.52 13.40 -12.52
CA GLU A 149 9.50 12.71 -13.38
C GLU A 149 8.85 11.94 -14.54
N GLY A 150 7.54 11.74 -14.52
CA GLY A 150 6.82 10.89 -15.47
C GLY A 150 6.35 11.59 -16.75
N CYS A 151 6.24 10.80 -17.82
CA CYS A 151 5.37 11.12 -18.94
C CYS A 151 4.26 10.07 -19.00
N GLY A 152 3.04 10.48 -18.64
CA GLY A 152 1.83 9.67 -18.67
C GLY A 152 0.65 10.53 -19.10
#